data_AF-A0A4W5P2Y9-F1
#
_entry.id   AF-A0A4W5P2Y9-F1
#
_cell.length_a   1.000
_cell.length_b   1.000
_cell.length_c   1.000
_cell.angle_alpha   90.00
_cell.angle_beta   90.00
_cell.angle_gamma   90.00
#
_symmetry.space_group_name_H-M   'P 1'
#
loop_
_entity.id
_entity.type
_entity.pdbx_description
1 polymer ?
#
loop_
_entity_poly.entity_id
_entity_poly.type
_entity_poly.pdbx_seq_one_letter_code
_entity_poly.pdbx_strand_id
1 'polypeptide(L)'
;MSAQDLITFNIGGQKFTTTLSTLRRHQDSRIARILDGKDTDFKVISGQVFVDRDWTFFKYILDYMRTGQITLPAEFSDYNGLAQEAQFYGLYPLALWVERNIHRSRVEVLELRFSVQETQGFFRIFCSNNKTLEALATRISIFVEHPNLNGNFPHLPQNSSTPHPVPVQRPSHHDMVFHCGTDQLARDDISARFVTIEPDDRKLLNSTNVLGLLVDTLLKDGFRLIDTRTVSPEEKVECYMFERSRNTQIVVLSETPRAEHLRREDTQSQLGEGKKKK
;
A
#
# COMPACT_ATOMS: atom_id res chain seq x y z
N MET A 1 -29.88 27.82 -5.30
CA MET A 1 -28.57 28.38 -5.69
C MET A 1 -28.80 29.24 -6.91
N SER A 2 -28.33 30.50 -6.88
CA SER A 2 -28.44 31.39 -8.04
C SER A 2 -27.47 30.90 -9.11
N ALA A 3 -27.81 31.05 -10.40
CA ALA A 3 -26.89 30.78 -11.51
C ALA A 3 -25.60 31.62 -11.45
N GLN A 4 -25.59 32.69 -10.63
CA GLN A 4 -24.44 33.56 -10.38
C GLN A 4 -23.36 32.94 -9.48
N ASP A 5 -23.62 31.77 -8.89
CA ASP A 5 -22.65 31.09 -8.01
C ASP A 5 -21.80 30.03 -8.73
N LEU A 6 -22.05 29.81 -10.03
CA LEU A 6 -21.34 28.81 -10.84
C LEU A 6 -20.23 29.45 -11.67
N ILE A 7 -19.13 28.71 -11.79
CA ILE A 7 -18.00 29.07 -12.63
C ILE A 7 -17.62 27.86 -13.50
N THR A 8 -17.38 28.13 -14.78
CA THR A 8 -16.97 27.11 -15.76
C THR A 8 -15.52 27.34 -16.16
N PHE A 9 -14.71 26.31 -15.98
CA PHE A 9 -13.34 26.20 -16.45
C PHE A 9 -13.29 25.48 -17.78
N ASN A 10 -12.46 25.95 -18.69
CA ASN A 10 -12.08 25.26 -19.91
C ASN A 10 -10.58 24.95 -19.84
N ILE A 11 -10.23 23.71 -19.51
CA ILE A 11 -8.86 23.23 -19.32
C ILE A 11 -8.44 22.50 -20.60
N GLY A 12 -7.60 23.14 -21.42
CA GLY A 12 -7.11 22.51 -22.67
C GLY A 12 -8.20 22.02 -23.63
N GLY A 13 -9.41 22.59 -23.56
CA GLY A 13 -10.59 22.19 -24.36
C GLY A 13 -11.67 21.45 -23.58
N GLN A 14 -11.36 20.89 -22.40
CA GLN A 14 -12.33 20.17 -21.57
C GLN A 14 -13.00 21.10 -20.56
N LYS A 15 -14.33 21.07 -20.52
CA LYS A 15 -15.13 21.94 -19.63
C LYS A 15 -15.40 21.28 -18.28
N PHE A 16 -15.22 22.04 -17.21
CA PHE A 16 -15.54 21.67 -15.84
C PHE A 16 -16.34 22.79 -15.19
N THR A 17 -17.38 22.45 -14.43
CA THR A 17 -18.21 23.44 -13.74
C THR A 17 -18.19 23.18 -12.24
N THR A 18 -18.02 24.25 -11.47
CA THR A 18 -18.00 24.20 -10.01
C THR A 18 -18.64 25.47 -9.44
N THR A 19 -18.68 25.59 -8.12
CA THR A 19 -19.22 26.77 -7.43
C THR A 19 -18.10 27.69 -6.96
N LEU A 20 -18.40 28.98 -6.80
CA LEU A 20 -17.50 29.94 -6.15
C LEU A 20 -17.11 29.51 -4.73
N SER A 21 -18.00 28.79 -4.02
CA SER A 21 -17.72 28.27 -2.69
C SER A 21 -16.57 27.25 -2.67
N THR A 22 -16.44 26.44 -3.73
CA THR A 22 -15.32 25.49 -3.90
C THR A 22 -13.98 26.24 -4.01
N LEU A 23 -13.94 27.33 -4.78
CA LEU A 23 -12.73 28.15 -4.93
C LEU A 23 -12.33 28.82 -3.61
N ARG A 24 -13.32 29.35 -2.87
CA ARG A 24 -13.11 30.03 -1.58
C ARG A 24 -12.62 29.12 -0.46
N ARG A 25 -12.67 27.80 -0.61
CA ARG A 25 -12.12 26.85 0.38
C ARG A 25 -10.60 26.90 0.43
N HIS A 26 -9.94 27.11 -0.71
CA HIS A 26 -8.49 27.11 -0.83
C HIS A 26 -8.02 28.49 -1.33
N GLN A 27 -8.24 29.55 -0.53
CA GLN A 27 -7.98 30.94 -0.97
C GLN A 27 -6.51 31.21 -1.31
N ASP A 28 -5.60 30.49 -0.68
CA ASP A 28 -4.16 30.60 -0.94
C ASP A 28 -3.73 29.92 -2.26
N SER A 29 -4.62 29.11 -2.83
CA SER A 29 -4.35 28.42 -4.10
C SER A 29 -4.34 29.38 -5.28
N ARG A 30 -3.55 29.04 -6.29
CA ARG A 30 -3.45 29.83 -7.51
C ARG A 30 -4.81 29.92 -8.21
N ILE A 31 -5.54 28.81 -8.26
CA ILE A 31 -6.87 28.73 -8.90
C ILE A 31 -7.92 29.62 -8.20
N ALA A 32 -7.77 29.92 -6.91
CA ALA A 32 -8.64 30.87 -6.23
C ALA A 32 -8.39 32.33 -6.65
N ARG A 33 -7.19 32.67 -7.15
CA ARG A 33 -6.84 34.02 -7.64
C ARG A 33 -7.63 34.45 -8.87
N ILE A 34 -8.34 33.53 -9.50
CA ILE A 34 -9.31 33.79 -10.57
C ILE A 34 -10.41 34.73 -10.08
N LEU A 35 -10.77 34.66 -8.78
CA LEU A 35 -11.72 35.56 -8.15
C LEU A 35 -11.22 37.02 -8.12
N ASP A 36 -9.91 37.21 -8.09
CA ASP A 36 -9.26 38.52 -8.03
C ASP A 36 -8.83 39.03 -9.43
N GLY A 37 -8.88 38.18 -10.46
CA GLY A 37 -8.43 38.51 -11.82
C GLY A 37 -6.92 38.80 -11.93
N LYS A 38 -6.11 38.38 -10.95
CA LYS A 38 -4.69 38.74 -10.82
C LYS A 38 -3.73 37.78 -11.53
N ASP A 39 -4.22 36.69 -12.11
CA ASP A 39 -3.37 35.67 -12.73
C ASP A 39 -3.44 35.75 -14.25
N THR A 40 -2.28 35.87 -14.90
CA THR A 40 -2.17 36.05 -16.36
C THR A 40 -2.46 34.78 -17.15
N ASP A 41 -2.36 33.61 -16.54
CA ASP A 41 -2.56 32.33 -17.23
C ASP A 41 -4.05 31.92 -17.26
N PHE A 42 -4.89 32.55 -16.44
CA PHE A 42 -6.32 32.33 -16.40
C PHE A 42 -7.06 33.39 -17.22
N LYS A 43 -7.45 33.04 -18.45
CA LYS A 43 -8.11 33.97 -19.37
C LYS A 43 -9.62 33.80 -19.33
N VAL A 44 -10.37 34.87 -19.11
CA VAL A 44 -11.83 34.82 -19.22
C VAL A 44 -12.23 35.00 -20.69
N ILE A 45 -12.79 33.95 -21.31
CA ILE A 45 -13.24 33.93 -22.70
C ILE A 45 -14.71 33.50 -22.72
N SER A 46 -15.60 34.35 -23.23
CA SER A 46 -17.03 34.07 -23.36
C SER A 46 -17.69 33.59 -22.04
N GLY A 47 -17.30 34.19 -20.91
CA GLY A 47 -17.83 33.83 -19.58
C GLY A 47 -17.26 32.54 -18.98
N GLN A 48 -16.23 31.95 -19.59
CA GLN A 48 -15.54 30.76 -19.08
C GLN A 48 -14.08 31.10 -18.80
N VAL A 49 -13.49 30.45 -17.80
CA VAL A 49 -12.07 30.62 -17.47
C VAL A 49 -11.27 29.57 -18.23
N PHE A 50 -10.55 30.00 -19.25
CA PHE A 50 -9.66 29.18 -20.04
C PHE A 50 -8.29 29.04 -19.35
N VAL A 51 -7.78 27.82 -19.35
CA VAL A 51 -6.47 27.45 -18.82
C VAL A 51 -5.76 26.57 -19.84
N ASP A 52 -4.56 26.97 -20.24
CA ASP A 52 -3.75 26.25 -21.23
C ASP A 52 -2.95 25.10 -20.55
N ARG A 53 -3.69 24.09 -20.06
CA ARG A 53 -3.17 22.90 -19.39
C ARG A 53 -3.91 21.65 -19.85
N ASP A 54 -3.28 20.51 -19.63
CA ASP A 54 -3.90 19.21 -19.87
C ASP A 54 -4.99 18.93 -18.81
N TRP A 55 -6.14 18.42 -19.24
CA TRP A 55 -7.29 18.20 -18.37
C TRP A 55 -7.27 16.86 -17.63
N THR A 56 -6.38 15.94 -17.98
CA THR A 56 -6.35 14.53 -17.52
C THR A 56 -6.45 14.43 -15.99
N PHE A 57 -5.74 15.30 -15.27
CA PHE A 57 -5.72 15.28 -13.80
C PHE A 57 -6.68 16.27 -13.14
N PHE A 58 -7.32 17.15 -13.91
CA PHE A 58 -8.11 18.24 -13.36
C PHE A 58 -9.33 17.76 -12.56
N LYS A 59 -9.83 16.56 -12.87
CA LYS A 59 -10.86 15.91 -12.04
C LYS A 59 -10.39 15.74 -10.59
N TYR A 60 -9.18 15.23 -10.37
CA TYR A 60 -8.63 15.01 -9.02
C TYR A 60 -8.35 16.33 -8.29
N ILE A 61 -7.84 17.32 -9.03
CA ILE A 61 -7.66 18.69 -8.52
C ILE A 61 -8.99 19.24 -8.03
N LEU A 62 -10.04 19.13 -8.84
CA LEU A 62 -11.35 19.67 -8.51
C LEU A 62 -12.03 18.92 -7.36
N ASP A 63 -11.89 17.60 -7.29
CA ASP A 63 -12.42 16.78 -6.20
C ASP A 63 -11.70 17.08 -4.87
N TYR A 64 -10.38 17.31 -4.91
CA TYR A 64 -9.63 17.82 -3.77
C TYR A 64 -10.19 19.17 -3.32
N MET A 65 -10.41 20.12 -4.23
CA MET A 65 -10.97 21.41 -3.86
C MET A 65 -12.38 21.33 -3.25
N ARG A 66 -13.18 20.34 -3.68
CA ARG A 66 -14.55 20.13 -3.19
C ARG A 66 -14.61 19.52 -1.80
N THR A 67 -13.62 18.71 -1.42
CA THR A 67 -13.72 17.84 -0.24
C THR A 67 -12.56 17.99 0.74
N GLY A 68 -11.42 18.55 0.31
CA GLY A 68 -10.13 18.45 1.00
C GLY A 68 -9.54 17.03 0.94
N GLN A 69 -10.13 16.12 0.17
CA GLN A 69 -9.73 14.72 0.09
C GLN A 69 -9.39 14.36 -1.33
N ILE A 70 -8.45 13.44 -1.50
CA ILE A 70 -8.16 12.87 -2.80
C ILE A 70 -8.49 11.38 -2.80
N THR A 71 -9.19 10.95 -3.85
CA THR A 71 -9.48 9.54 -4.12
C THR A 71 -8.85 9.20 -5.45
N LEU A 72 -7.80 8.37 -5.41
CA LEU A 72 -7.15 7.88 -6.61
C LEU A 72 -7.65 6.47 -6.93
N PRO A 73 -7.88 6.16 -8.22
CA PRO A 73 -8.15 4.81 -8.65
C PRO A 73 -7.08 3.84 -8.16
N ALA A 74 -7.51 2.59 -8.07
CA ALA A 74 -6.67 1.46 -7.79
C ALA A 74 -5.40 1.49 -8.67
N GLU A 75 -5.60 1.51 -9.97
CA GLU A 75 -4.60 1.50 -11.03
C GLU A 75 -3.94 2.86 -11.32
N PHE A 76 -4.09 3.86 -10.45
CA PHE A 76 -3.50 5.16 -10.69
C PHE A 76 -1.96 5.09 -10.66
N SER A 77 -1.32 5.47 -11.76
CA SER A 77 0.13 5.33 -11.96
C SER A 77 0.87 6.66 -12.11
N ASP A 78 0.24 7.69 -12.66
CA ASP A 78 0.90 8.96 -12.98
C ASP A 78 0.83 9.98 -11.83
N TYR A 79 1.51 9.64 -10.73
CA TYR A 79 1.67 10.53 -9.58
C TYR A 79 2.51 11.77 -9.91
N ASN A 80 3.47 11.67 -10.85
CA ASN A 80 4.29 12.81 -11.25
C ASN A 80 3.45 13.87 -11.97
N GLY A 81 2.61 13.46 -12.92
CA GLY A 81 1.69 14.35 -13.63
C GLY A 81 0.73 15.04 -12.68
N LEU A 82 0.12 14.29 -11.75
CA LEU A 82 -0.77 14.87 -10.74
C LEU A 82 -0.05 15.84 -9.79
N ALA A 83 1.18 15.54 -9.36
CA ALA A 83 1.96 16.44 -8.50
C ALA A 83 2.26 17.76 -9.21
N GLN A 84 2.64 17.71 -10.49
CA GLN A 84 2.88 18.90 -11.31
C GLN A 84 1.62 19.75 -11.46
N GLU A 85 0.46 19.14 -11.70
CA GLU A 85 -0.81 19.89 -11.76
C GLU A 85 -1.17 20.49 -10.39
N ALA A 86 -1.04 19.73 -9.30
CA ALA A 86 -1.29 20.25 -7.95
C ALA A 86 -0.39 21.46 -7.62
N GLN A 87 0.88 21.41 -8.04
CA GLN A 87 1.80 22.53 -7.91
C GLN A 87 1.38 23.72 -8.79
N PHE A 88 0.99 23.48 -10.04
CA PHE A 88 0.51 24.51 -10.95
C PHE A 88 -0.70 25.27 -10.38
N TYR A 89 -1.69 24.57 -9.82
CA TYR A 89 -2.88 25.19 -9.22
C TYR A 89 -2.63 25.75 -7.80
N GLY A 90 -1.41 25.66 -7.28
CA GLY A 90 -1.05 26.17 -5.96
C GLY A 90 -1.66 25.37 -4.80
N LEU A 91 -1.97 24.09 -5.01
CA LEU A 91 -2.48 23.17 -3.99
C LEU A 91 -1.30 22.43 -3.33
N TYR A 92 -0.42 23.17 -2.66
CA TYR A 92 0.82 22.63 -2.09
C TYR A 92 0.63 21.45 -1.12
N PRO A 93 -0.40 21.40 -0.25
CA PRO A 93 -0.64 20.23 0.61
C PRO A 93 -0.87 18.96 -0.22
N LEU A 94 -1.61 19.08 -1.32
CA LEU A 94 -1.83 17.98 -2.25
C LEU A 94 -0.53 17.60 -2.98
N ALA A 95 0.21 18.57 -3.53
CA ALA A 95 1.47 18.30 -4.23
C ALA A 95 2.47 17.54 -3.34
N LEU A 96 2.70 18.03 -2.12
CA LEU A 96 3.59 17.37 -1.15
C LEU A 96 3.10 15.97 -0.77
N TRP A 97 1.78 15.78 -0.66
CA TRP A 97 1.23 14.46 -0.39
C TRP A 97 1.49 13.51 -1.56
N VAL A 98 1.20 13.94 -2.79
CA VAL A 98 1.43 13.11 -3.99
C VAL A 98 2.90 12.73 -4.09
N GLU A 99 3.82 13.70 -3.95
CA GLU A 99 5.27 13.47 -4.00
C GLU A 99 5.75 12.42 -3.00
N ARG A 100 5.27 12.48 -1.75
CA ARG A 100 5.61 11.49 -0.72
C ARG A 100 5.05 10.09 -1.01
N ASN A 101 3.95 10.00 -1.75
CA ASN A 101 3.27 8.76 -2.06
C ASN A 101 3.67 8.14 -3.41
N ILE A 102 4.39 8.87 -4.28
CA ILE A 102 5.05 8.31 -5.48
C ILE A 102 5.80 7.02 -5.13
N HIS A 103 6.52 7.02 -4.00
CA HIS A 103 7.32 5.87 -3.55
C HIS A 103 6.53 4.79 -2.80
N ARG A 104 5.25 5.02 -2.49
CA ARG A 104 4.39 4.05 -1.78
C ARG A 104 3.57 3.16 -2.70
N SER A 105 3.45 3.51 -3.98
CA SER A 105 2.90 2.63 -5.02
C SER A 105 3.90 1.52 -5.43
N ARG A 106 4.63 0.94 -4.47
CA ARG A 106 5.49 -0.20 -4.75
C ARG A 106 4.60 -1.41 -4.93
N VAL A 107 4.65 -1.98 -6.13
CA VAL A 107 4.16 -3.34 -6.39
C VAL A 107 4.79 -4.24 -5.33
N GLU A 108 3.93 -4.89 -4.55
CA GLU A 108 4.37 -5.87 -3.57
C GLU A 108 4.71 -7.15 -4.32
N VAL A 109 5.93 -7.65 -4.15
CA VAL A 109 6.42 -8.84 -4.84
C VAL A 109 6.67 -9.93 -3.81
N LEU A 110 6.26 -11.14 -4.13
CA LEU A 110 6.48 -12.33 -3.32
C LEU A 110 7.06 -13.42 -4.21
N GLU A 111 8.14 -14.04 -3.76
CA GLU A 111 8.79 -15.17 -4.41
C GLU A 111 8.63 -16.40 -3.52
N LEU A 112 7.96 -17.43 -4.03
CA LEU A 112 7.82 -18.72 -3.38
C LEU A 112 8.72 -19.73 -4.09
N ARG A 113 9.67 -20.28 -3.35
CA ARG A 113 10.50 -21.41 -3.80
C ARG A 113 10.00 -22.69 -3.16
N PHE A 114 9.88 -23.72 -3.99
CA PHE A 114 9.44 -25.04 -3.61
C PHE A 114 10.40 -26.08 -4.17
N SER A 115 10.79 -27.05 -3.35
CA SER A 115 11.51 -28.23 -3.82
C SER A 115 11.08 -29.45 -3.05
N VAL A 116 11.28 -30.62 -3.66
CA VAL A 116 11.03 -31.91 -3.03
C VAL A 116 12.33 -32.68 -2.97
N GLN A 117 12.69 -33.13 -1.77
CA GLN A 117 13.79 -34.07 -1.57
C GLN A 117 13.22 -35.30 -0.87
N GLU A 118 13.31 -36.45 -1.53
CA GLU A 118 12.75 -37.72 -1.06
C GLU A 118 11.24 -37.60 -0.72
N THR A 119 10.90 -37.65 0.57
CA THR A 119 9.52 -37.56 1.09
C THR A 119 9.22 -36.20 1.73
N GLN A 120 10.14 -35.24 1.63
CA GLN A 120 10.03 -33.92 2.22
C GLN A 120 9.84 -32.84 1.16
N GLY A 121 8.94 -31.90 1.44
CA GLY A 121 8.80 -30.65 0.68
C GLY A 121 9.38 -29.48 1.46
N PHE A 122 10.19 -28.68 0.78
CA PHE A 122 10.82 -27.48 1.34
C PHE A 122 10.21 -26.24 0.71
N PHE A 123 9.88 -25.28 1.56
CA PHE A 123 9.26 -24.01 1.18
C PHE A 123 10.12 -22.86 1.68
N ARG A 124 10.42 -21.93 0.79
CA ARG A 124 11.06 -20.65 1.14
C ARG A 124 10.31 -19.52 0.48
N ILE A 125 9.93 -18.52 1.27
CA ILE A 125 9.13 -17.40 0.79
C ILE A 125 9.87 -16.11 1.08
N PHE A 126 10.15 -15.35 0.03
CA PHE A 126 10.62 -13.98 0.13
C PHE A 126 9.47 -13.03 -0.18
N CYS A 127 9.34 -11.95 0.60
CA CYS A 127 8.33 -10.93 0.32
C CYS A 127 8.89 -9.54 0.52
N SER A 128 8.63 -8.63 -0.41
CA SER A 128 9.06 -7.23 -0.29
C SER A 128 8.39 -6.48 0.87
N ASN A 129 7.30 -7.01 1.43
CA ASN A 129 6.58 -6.45 2.57
C ASN A 129 6.62 -7.38 3.80
N ASN A 130 7.29 -6.94 4.87
CA ASN A 130 7.43 -7.74 6.08
C ASN A 130 6.11 -8.00 6.82
N LYS A 131 5.13 -7.07 6.74
CA LYS A 131 3.83 -7.23 7.39
C LYS A 131 3.00 -8.32 6.74
N THR A 132 3.06 -8.43 5.42
CA THR A 132 2.40 -9.52 4.70
C THR A 132 3.04 -10.85 5.05
N LEU A 133 4.37 -10.89 5.08
CA LEU A 133 5.10 -12.11 5.44
C LEU A 133 4.79 -12.54 6.89
N GLU A 134 4.68 -11.58 7.81
CA GLU A 134 4.28 -11.83 9.19
C GLU A 134 2.85 -12.38 9.30
N ALA A 135 1.90 -11.77 8.60
CA ALA A 135 0.51 -12.24 8.55
C ALA A 135 0.39 -13.65 7.92
N LEU A 136 1.22 -13.97 6.93
CA LEU A 136 1.26 -15.31 6.35
C LEU A 136 1.87 -16.31 7.35
N ALA A 137 2.95 -15.94 8.05
CA ALA A 137 3.58 -16.81 9.03
C ALA A 137 2.64 -17.15 10.20
N THR A 138 1.77 -16.23 10.62
CA THR A 138 0.77 -16.50 11.67
C THR A 138 -0.31 -17.48 11.24
N ARG A 139 -0.57 -17.64 9.93
CA ARG A 139 -1.57 -18.57 9.38
C ARG A 139 -1.02 -19.98 9.19
N ILE A 140 0.30 -20.15 9.17
CA ILE A 140 0.97 -21.43 8.92
C ILE A 140 1.34 -22.06 10.26
N SER A 141 0.75 -23.22 10.57
CA SER A 141 1.14 -24.02 11.74
C SER A 141 1.76 -25.33 11.30
N ILE A 142 2.86 -25.72 11.96
CA ILE A 142 3.60 -26.96 11.67
C ILE A 142 3.49 -27.86 12.90
N PHE A 143 3.17 -29.13 12.69
CA PHE A 143 3.06 -30.14 13.74
C PHE A 143 4.01 -31.28 13.47
N VAL A 144 4.76 -31.71 14.49
CA VAL A 144 5.64 -32.89 14.40
C VAL A 144 5.04 -34.02 15.21
N GLU A 145 4.93 -35.20 14.59
CA GLU A 145 4.54 -36.45 15.22
C GLU A 145 5.73 -37.42 15.18
N HIS A 146 6.12 -37.95 16.34
CA HIS A 146 7.12 -39.01 16.46
C HIS A 146 6.42 -40.35 16.73
N PRO A 147 6.80 -41.44 16.05
CA PRO A 147 6.26 -42.76 16.30
C PRO A 147 6.75 -43.22 17.67
N ASN A 148 5.81 -43.63 18.53
CA ASN A 148 6.13 -44.17 19.84
C ASN A 148 7.02 -45.41 19.67
N LEU A 149 8.24 -45.37 20.22
CA LEU A 149 9.01 -46.58 20.49
C LEU A 149 8.23 -47.42 21.52
N ASN A 150 7.44 -48.37 21.02
CA ASN A 150 6.81 -49.41 21.83
C ASN A 150 7.90 -50.29 22.45
N GLY A 151 8.44 -49.87 23.59
CA GLY A 151 9.15 -50.76 24.50
C GLY A 151 8.13 -51.69 25.18
N ASN A 152 8.31 -53.01 25.01
CA ASN A 152 7.52 -54.09 25.60
C ASN A 152 7.37 -53.98 27.15
N PHE A 153 6.45 -53.14 27.64
CA PHE A 153 6.07 -53.11 29.05
C PHE A 153 4.54 -53.11 29.20
N PRO A 154 3.92 -54.20 29.70
CA PRO A 154 2.47 -54.38 29.62
C PRO A 154 1.65 -53.60 30.66
N HIS A 155 2.15 -52.52 31.28
CA HIS A 155 1.46 -51.89 32.43
C HIS A 155 1.60 -50.37 32.62
N LEU A 156 1.76 -49.57 31.55
CA LEU A 156 1.54 -48.11 31.65
C LEU A 156 0.46 -47.60 30.69
N PRO A 157 -0.33 -46.59 31.10
CA PRO A 157 -1.32 -45.98 30.23
C PRO A 157 -0.62 -45.39 28.99
N GLN A 158 -1.10 -45.78 27.82
CA GLN A 158 -0.60 -45.33 26.52
C GLN A 158 -0.82 -43.82 26.40
N ASN A 159 0.22 -43.01 26.63
CA ASN A 159 0.16 -41.60 26.31
C ASN A 159 0.28 -41.45 24.79
N SER A 160 -0.84 -41.09 24.16
CA SER A 160 -0.88 -40.59 22.79
C SER A 160 0.15 -39.47 22.63
N SER A 161 1.10 -39.62 21.72
CA SER A 161 2.07 -38.57 21.38
C SER A 161 1.31 -37.36 20.84
N THR A 162 1.12 -36.34 21.69
CA THR A 162 0.48 -35.09 21.27
C THR A 162 1.37 -34.42 20.22
N PRO A 163 0.85 -33.99 19.07
CA PRO A 163 1.64 -33.30 18.05
C PRO A 163 2.24 -32.02 18.62
N HIS A 164 3.56 -31.83 18.48
CA HIS A 164 4.22 -30.64 19.03
C HIS A 164 4.26 -29.54 17.96
N PRO A 165 3.81 -28.31 18.25
CA PRO A 165 3.86 -27.21 17.31
C PRO A 165 5.30 -26.74 17.12
N VAL A 166 5.71 -26.57 15.86
CA VAL A 166 7.01 -26.02 15.48
C VAL A 166 6.79 -24.67 14.79
N PRO A 167 7.45 -23.59 15.24
CA PRO A 167 7.31 -22.30 14.58
C PRO A 167 7.95 -22.33 13.19
N VAL A 168 7.35 -21.59 12.26
CA VAL A 168 7.98 -21.26 10.98
C VAL A 168 9.29 -20.54 11.26
N GLN A 169 10.36 -20.91 10.56
CA GLN A 169 11.66 -20.26 10.73
C GLN A 169 11.70 -18.97 9.92
N ARG A 170 12.22 -17.89 10.51
CA ARG A 170 12.38 -16.58 9.85
C ARG A 170 13.86 -16.18 9.81
N PRO A 171 14.59 -16.55 8.75
CA PRO A 171 15.98 -16.11 8.56
C PRO A 171 16.12 -14.58 8.51
N SER A 172 15.09 -13.85 8.07
CA SER A 172 15.05 -12.39 8.09
C SER A 172 13.61 -11.86 8.18
N HIS A 173 13.44 -10.54 8.28
CA HIS A 173 12.12 -9.90 8.22
C HIS A 173 11.38 -10.11 6.88
N HIS A 174 12.11 -10.45 5.81
CA HIS A 174 11.61 -10.61 4.44
C HIS A 174 11.74 -12.04 3.93
N ASP A 175 12.10 -13.00 4.79
CA ASP A 175 12.36 -14.39 4.45
C ASP A 175 11.74 -15.32 5.49
N MET A 176 10.99 -16.33 5.04
CA MET A 176 10.54 -17.43 5.88
C MET A 176 10.79 -18.78 5.21
N VAL A 177 11.04 -19.79 6.04
CA VAL A 177 11.24 -21.17 5.59
C VAL A 177 10.49 -22.15 6.47
N PHE A 178 9.95 -23.19 5.84
CA PHE A 178 9.37 -24.35 6.51
C PHE A 178 9.42 -25.57 5.61
N HIS A 179 9.16 -26.74 6.17
CA HIS A 179 9.12 -28.00 5.43
C HIS A 179 8.04 -28.93 6.00
N CYS A 180 7.56 -29.84 5.16
CA CYS A 180 6.57 -30.86 5.51
C CYS A 180 6.97 -32.21 4.92
N GLY A 181 6.31 -33.27 5.37
CA GLY A 181 6.58 -34.64 4.93
C GLY A 181 7.19 -35.50 6.03
N THR A 182 7.79 -36.63 5.65
CA THR A 182 8.36 -37.58 6.60
C THR A 182 9.88 -37.46 6.66
N ASP A 183 10.45 -37.56 7.85
CA ASP A 183 11.89 -37.60 8.10
C ASP A 183 12.25 -39.00 8.57
N GLN A 184 13.07 -39.70 7.80
CA GLN A 184 13.57 -41.02 8.17
C GLN A 184 14.92 -40.85 8.88
N LEU A 185 14.86 -40.57 10.19
CA LEU A 185 16.05 -40.61 11.03
C LEU A 185 16.39 -42.08 11.32
N ALA A 186 17.68 -42.36 11.49
CA ALA A 186 18.31 -43.69 11.51
C ALA A 186 17.40 -44.88 11.93
N ARG A 187 17.33 -45.88 11.03
CA ARG A 187 16.70 -47.22 11.07
C ARG A 187 15.31 -47.43 11.70
N ASP A 188 14.84 -46.70 12.70
CA ASP A 188 13.57 -47.02 13.38
C ASP A 188 12.70 -45.81 13.82
N ASP A 189 13.09 -44.55 13.56
CA ASP A 189 12.29 -43.37 13.96
C ASP A 189 11.89 -42.50 12.75
N ILE A 190 10.61 -42.58 12.36
CA ILE A 190 10.03 -41.84 11.24
C ILE A 190 9.24 -40.65 11.77
N SER A 191 9.81 -39.45 11.82
CA SER A 191 9.03 -38.27 12.26
C SER A 191 8.20 -37.70 11.10
N ALA A 192 6.94 -37.36 11.33
CA ALA A 192 6.07 -36.77 10.32
C ALA A 192 5.79 -35.30 10.64
N ARG A 193 5.94 -34.43 9.63
CA ARG A 193 5.70 -32.99 9.73
C ARG A 193 4.48 -32.59 8.91
N PHE A 194 3.42 -32.22 9.60
CA PHE A 194 2.17 -31.75 9.02
C PHE A 194 2.10 -30.23 9.00
N VAL A 195 1.47 -29.66 7.99
CA VAL A 195 1.25 -28.21 7.86
C VAL A 195 -0.24 -27.93 7.74
N THR A 196 -0.72 -26.92 8.45
CA THR A 196 -2.04 -26.31 8.25
C THR A 196 -1.86 -24.86 7.80
N ILE A 197 -2.78 -24.35 6.97
CA ILE A 197 -2.74 -22.97 6.47
C ILE A 197 -4.13 -22.37 6.63
N GLU A 198 -4.33 -21.53 7.64
CA GLU A 198 -5.63 -20.89 7.91
C GLU A 198 -6.13 -20.10 6.68
N PRO A 199 -7.45 -20.07 6.40
CA PRO A 199 -8.54 -20.63 7.22
C PRO A 199 -8.79 -22.13 7.01
N ASP A 200 -7.91 -22.85 6.30
CA ASP A 200 -8.02 -24.29 6.10
C ASP A 200 -7.27 -25.06 7.21
N ASP A 201 -8.03 -25.72 8.06
CA ASP A 201 -7.52 -26.44 9.24
C ASP A 201 -7.03 -27.87 8.92
N ARG A 202 -7.01 -28.29 7.64
CA ARG A 202 -6.56 -29.63 7.26
C ARG A 202 -5.06 -29.77 7.52
N LYS A 203 -4.68 -30.82 8.26
CA LYS A 203 -3.30 -31.24 8.44
C LYS A 203 -2.77 -31.90 7.17
N LEU A 204 -1.94 -31.19 6.43
CA LEU A 204 -1.36 -31.66 5.17
C LEU A 204 0.03 -32.22 5.39
N LEU A 205 0.23 -33.49 5.01
CA LEU A 205 1.54 -34.13 4.96
C LEU A 205 2.18 -34.02 3.57
N ASN A 206 1.38 -34.13 2.52
CA ASN A 206 1.84 -34.11 1.14
C ASN A 206 2.22 -32.67 0.71
N SER A 207 3.45 -32.51 0.24
CA SER A 207 4.02 -31.22 -0.12
C SER A 207 3.35 -30.55 -1.31
N THR A 208 2.89 -31.30 -2.30
CA THR A 208 2.13 -30.76 -3.44
C THR A 208 0.79 -30.18 -3.01
N ASN A 209 0.11 -30.80 -2.03
CA ASN A 209 -1.13 -30.26 -1.47
C ASN A 209 -0.88 -28.96 -0.69
N VAL A 210 0.20 -28.91 0.09
CA VAL A 210 0.63 -27.70 0.81
C VAL A 210 0.94 -26.58 -0.18
N LEU A 211 1.67 -26.86 -1.25
CA LEU A 211 1.96 -25.91 -2.33
C LEU A 211 0.67 -25.37 -2.96
N GLY A 212 -0.25 -26.25 -3.34
CA GLY A 212 -1.52 -25.85 -3.96
C GLY A 212 -2.36 -24.95 -3.06
N LEU A 213 -2.48 -25.30 -1.77
CA LEU A 213 -3.20 -24.49 -0.79
C LEU A 213 -2.52 -23.13 -0.53
N LEU A 214 -1.19 -23.10 -0.50
CA LEU A 214 -0.43 -21.87 -0.32
C LEU A 214 -0.60 -20.93 -1.53
N VAL A 215 -0.53 -21.46 -2.75
CA VAL A 215 -0.78 -20.67 -3.98
C VAL A 215 -2.21 -20.13 -4.00
N ASP A 216 -3.22 -20.97 -3.72
CA ASP A 216 -4.62 -20.53 -3.62
C ASP A 216 -4.82 -19.44 -2.56
N THR A 217 -4.17 -19.59 -1.41
CA THR A 217 -4.16 -18.59 -0.33
C THR A 217 -3.60 -17.25 -0.80
N LEU A 218 -2.47 -17.25 -1.50
CA LEU A 218 -1.87 -16.02 -2.02
C LEU A 218 -2.76 -15.33 -3.07
N LEU A 219 -3.38 -16.11 -3.96
CA LEU A 219 -4.32 -15.58 -4.96
C LEU A 219 -5.55 -14.93 -4.29
N LYS A 220 -6.11 -15.56 -3.26
CA LYS A 220 -7.21 -15.00 -2.46
C LYS A 220 -6.82 -13.72 -1.70
N ASP A 221 -5.57 -13.63 -1.27
CA ASP A 221 -5.00 -12.41 -0.66
C ASP A 221 -4.75 -11.28 -1.69
N GLY A 222 -5.13 -11.49 -2.96
CA GLY A 222 -5.06 -10.50 -4.03
C GLY A 222 -3.72 -10.44 -4.76
N PHE A 223 -2.84 -11.41 -4.54
CA PHE A 223 -1.67 -11.58 -5.41
C PHE A 223 -2.07 -12.17 -6.77
N ARG A 224 -1.31 -11.84 -7.79
CA ARG A 224 -1.36 -12.46 -9.12
C ARG A 224 -0.06 -13.20 -9.37
N LEU A 225 -0.16 -14.43 -9.86
CA LEU A 225 1.02 -15.17 -10.32
C LEU A 225 1.50 -14.57 -11.64
N ILE A 226 2.77 -14.16 -11.69
CA ILE A 226 3.37 -13.48 -12.86
C ILE A 226 4.38 -14.36 -13.61
N ASP A 227 5.03 -15.30 -12.92
CA ASP A 227 6.06 -16.15 -13.51
C ASP A 227 6.17 -17.47 -12.73
N THR A 228 6.55 -18.53 -13.43
CA THR A 228 6.88 -19.84 -12.84
C THR A 228 8.08 -20.43 -13.57
N ARG A 229 9.16 -20.70 -12.85
CA ARG A 229 10.42 -21.20 -13.43
C ARG A 229 11.13 -22.18 -12.52
N THR A 230 11.94 -23.04 -13.11
CA THR A 230 12.89 -23.88 -12.36
C THR A 230 14.20 -23.10 -12.16
N VAL A 231 14.63 -22.92 -10.91
CA VAL A 231 15.80 -22.10 -10.54
C VAL A 231 17.08 -22.93 -10.48
N SER A 232 16.98 -24.20 -10.06
CA SER A 232 18.06 -25.18 -10.19
C SER A 232 17.46 -26.47 -10.74
N PRO A 233 17.89 -26.93 -11.93
CA PRO A 233 17.45 -28.20 -12.48
C PRO A 233 18.02 -29.40 -11.70
N GLU A 234 19.19 -29.25 -11.06
CA GLU A 234 19.81 -30.29 -10.23
C GLU A 234 19.03 -30.53 -8.95
N GLU A 235 18.68 -29.45 -8.24
CA GLU A 235 17.92 -29.50 -6.97
C GLU A 235 16.41 -29.49 -7.18
N LYS A 236 15.96 -29.42 -8.44
CA LYS A 236 14.54 -29.33 -8.85
C LYS A 236 13.76 -28.27 -8.06
N VAL A 237 14.37 -27.10 -7.90
CA VAL A 237 13.74 -25.98 -7.18
C VAL A 237 12.84 -25.22 -8.15
N GLU A 238 11.54 -25.27 -7.89
CA GLU A 238 10.52 -24.48 -8.57
C GLU A 238 10.35 -23.13 -7.88
N CYS A 239 10.12 -22.09 -8.68
CA CYS A 239 9.96 -20.71 -8.21
C CYS A 239 8.71 -20.12 -8.83
N TYR A 240 7.85 -19.58 -7.96
CA TYR A 240 6.60 -18.93 -8.29
C TYR A 240 6.70 -17.47 -7.88
N MET A 241 6.58 -16.57 -8.85
CA MET A 241 6.63 -15.13 -8.62
C MET A 241 5.23 -14.56 -8.58
N PHE A 242 4.94 -13.77 -7.56
CA PHE A 242 3.66 -13.13 -7.34
C PHE A 242 3.81 -11.62 -7.24
N GLU A 243 2.80 -10.89 -7.70
CA GLU A 243 2.70 -9.45 -7.53
C GLU A 243 1.34 -9.03 -6.97
N ARG A 244 1.30 -7.97 -6.18
CA ARG A 244 0.06 -7.32 -5.73
C ARG A 244 0.22 -5.82 -5.79
N SER A 245 -0.67 -5.16 -6.52
CA SER A 245 -0.80 -3.71 -6.48
C SER A 245 -1.70 -3.34 -5.31
N ARG A 246 -1.16 -2.67 -4.29
CA ARG A 246 -1.98 -2.15 -3.19
C ARG A 246 -2.70 -0.91 -3.66
N ASN A 247 -3.99 -1.06 -3.90
CA ASN A 247 -4.77 -0.16 -4.73
C ASN A 247 -5.87 0.57 -3.95
N THR A 248 -6.14 1.80 -4.40
CA THR A 248 -7.13 2.80 -3.96
C THR A 248 -6.76 3.52 -2.67
N GLN A 249 -6.12 4.69 -2.82
CA GLN A 249 -5.85 5.59 -1.70
C GLN A 249 -6.97 6.63 -1.63
N ILE A 250 -7.89 6.45 -0.69
CA ILE A 250 -8.73 7.55 -0.21
C ILE A 250 -7.93 8.21 0.90
N VAL A 251 -7.46 9.44 0.67
CA VAL A 251 -6.76 10.20 1.70
C VAL A 251 -7.49 11.48 2.01
N VAL A 252 -7.81 11.62 3.29
CA VAL A 252 -8.27 12.86 3.89
C VAL A 252 -7.04 13.70 4.22
N LEU A 253 -6.83 14.79 3.48
CA LEU A 253 -5.83 15.79 3.85
C LEU A 253 -6.54 16.80 4.76
N SER A 254 -6.22 16.77 6.05
CA SER A 254 -6.69 17.81 6.95
C SER A 254 -5.86 19.07 6.73
N GLU A 255 -6.46 20.07 6.07
CA GLU A 255 -5.89 21.41 6.07
C GLU A 255 -6.10 22.01 7.46
N THR A 256 -5.06 22.01 8.30
CA THR A 256 -5.06 22.80 9.53
C THR A 256 -5.08 24.28 9.15
N PRO A 257 -6.04 25.09 9.62
CA PRO A 257 -6.03 26.52 9.35
C PRO A 257 -4.82 27.14 10.04
N ARG A 258 -3.88 27.70 9.27
CA ARG A 258 -2.84 28.59 9.81
C ARG A 258 -3.48 29.92 10.16
N ALA A 259 -3.99 30.03 11.38
CA ALA A 259 -4.26 31.32 11.99
C ALA A 259 -2.94 31.91 12.47
N GLU A 260 -2.24 32.67 11.64
CA GLU A 260 -1.21 33.63 12.07
C GLU A 260 -0.71 34.46 10.88
N HIS A 261 -1.32 35.63 10.66
CA HIS A 261 -0.68 36.89 10.28
C HIS A 261 -1.73 38.00 10.07
N LEU A 262 -2.37 38.40 11.17
CA LEU A 262 -2.81 39.78 11.34
C LEU A 262 -2.29 40.24 12.71
N ARG A 263 -1.35 41.19 12.68
CA ARG A 263 -0.91 42.13 13.73
C ARG A 263 0.59 42.36 13.65
N ARG A 264 1.07 43.06 12.62
CA ARG A 264 2.31 43.87 12.68
C ARG A 264 2.27 45.02 11.67
N GLU A 265 1.24 45.86 11.75
CA GLU A 265 1.33 47.25 11.28
C GLU A 265 0.50 48.09 12.25
N ASP A 266 1.17 48.70 13.22
CA ASP A 266 0.76 49.93 13.94
C ASP A 266 1.74 50.21 15.09
N THR A 267 3.01 50.47 14.75
CA THR A 267 3.90 51.24 15.64
C THR A 267 5.03 51.88 14.86
N GLN A 268 4.72 52.76 13.90
CA GLN A 268 5.72 53.71 13.38
C GLN A 268 5.05 54.97 12.83
N SER A 269 4.39 55.71 13.72
CA SER A 269 3.91 57.06 13.44
C SER A 269 3.79 57.85 14.75
N GLN A 270 4.93 58.10 15.41
CA GLN A 270 5.13 59.23 16.33
C GLN A 270 6.58 59.22 16.86
N LEU A 271 7.49 59.85 16.13
CA LEU A 271 8.71 60.45 16.71
C LEU A 271 9.30 61.43 15.70
N GLY A 272 8.64 62.58 15.65
CA GLY A 272 9.10 63.77 14.97
C GLY A 272 8.24 64.92 15.45
N GLU A 273 8.62 65.56 16.55
CA GLU A 273 8.65 67.01 16.72
C GLU A 273 8.94 67.43 18.18
N GLY A 274 9.97 68.28 18.32
CA GLY A 274 10.01 69.31 19.36
C GLY A 274 10.96 69.09 20.54
N LYS A 275 12.17 69.69 20.48
CA LYS A 275 12.42 71.04 21.05
C LYS A 275 13.91 71.40 21.05
N LYS A 276 14.22 72.46 20.30
CA LYS A 276 15.25 73.45 20.67
C LYS A 276 14.92 74.04 22.05
N LYS A 277 15.89 74.13 22.96
CA LYS A 277 16.20 75.37 23.72
C LYS A 277 17.38 75.16 24.69
N LYS A 278 18.29 76.14 24.60
CA LYS A 278 19.43 76.48 25.47
C LYS A 278 20.68 75.64 25.36
#